data_AF-A0A7X3I8G0-F1
#
_entry.id   AF-A0A7X3I8G0-F1
#
_cell.length_a   1.000
_cell.length_b   1.000
_cell.length_c   1.000
_cell.angle_alpha   90.00
_cell.angle_beta   90.00
_cell.angle_gamma   90.00
#
_symmetry.space_group_name_H-M   'P 1'
#
loop_
_entity.id
_entity.type
_entity.pdbx_description
1 polymer ?
#
loop_
_entity_poly.entity_id
_entity_poly.type
_entity_poly.pdbx_seq_one_letter_code
_entity_poly.pdbx_strand_id
1 'polypeptide(L)'
;MSDETSFGFGDIQPKRVRREAEDVAAVDRIADELGFVSRETTTIQRKAKQGPSGPAGQFNLRAAVADVNEFVDWCGRERMSYREGFGRLMEMKRKAERS
;
A
#
# COMPACT_ATOMS: atom_id res chain seq x y z
N MET A 1 21.08 31.71 -14.36
CA MET A 1 20.05 32.41 -13.57
C MET A 1 18.76 31.68 -13.84
N SER A 2 18.34 30.82 -12.92
CA SER A 2 17.08 30.09 -13.03
C SER A 2 16.18 30.68 -11.95
N ASP A 3 15.21 31.50 -12.36
CA ASP A 3 14.16 32.01 -11.48
C ASP A 3 13.29 30.85 -11.01
N GLU A 4 13.46 30.42 -9.76
CA GLU A 4 12.50 29.59 -9.06
C GLU A 4 11.28 30.45 -8.72
N THR A 5 10.26 30.39 -9.57
CA THR A 5 8.93 30.93 -9.24
C THR A 5 8.26 29.97 -8.25
N SER A 6 8.66 30.01 -6.98
CA SER A 6 7.99 29.29 -5.90
C SER A 6 6.70 30.03 -5.55
N PHE A 7 5.55 29.44 -5.88
CA PHE A 7 4.26 29.95 -5.43
C PHE A 7 4.16 29.76 -3.91
N GLY A 8 3.96 30.85 -3.17
CA GLY A 8 3.99 30.95 -1.70
C GLY A 8 2.89 30.21 -0.92
N PHE A 9 2.57 28.98 -1.31
CA PHE A 9 1.65 28.10 -0.60
C PHE A 9 2.33 27.25 0.49
N GLY A 10 3.66 27.34 0.65
CA GLY A 10 4.43 26.57 1.63
C GLY A 10 4.06 26.88 3.10
N ASP A 11 3.61 28.10 3.37
CA ASP A 11 3.30 28.58 4.72
C ASP A 11 1.81 28.45 5.09
N ILE A 12 0.95 27.99 4.18
CA ILE A 12 -0.46 27.74 4.48
C ILE A 12 -0.59 26.36 5.14
N GLN A 13 -0.16 26.28 6.39
CA GLN A 13 -0.43 25.13 7.25
C GLN A 13 -1.82 25.33 7.87
N PRO A 14 -2.74 24.34 7.79
CA PRO A 14 -3.97 24.42 8.56
C PRO A 14 -3.59 24.53 10.04
N LYS A 15 -4.14 25.53 10.74
CA LYS A 15 -3.98 25.62 12.20
C LYS A 15 -4.49 24.31 12.78
N ARG A 16 -3.58 23.46 13.26
CA ARG A 16 -3.95 22.26 14.02
C ARG A 16 -4.55 22.74 15.32
N VAL A 17 -5.86 22.96 15.32
CA VAL A 17 -6.62 23.05 16.56
C VAL A 17 -6.45 21.68 17.20
N ARG A 18 -5.62 21.62 18.24
CA ARG A 18 -5.45 20.44 19.07
C ARG A 18 -6.78 20.25 19.80
N ARG A 19 -7.72 19.54 19.17
CA ARG A 19 -8.92 19.07 19.86
C ARG A 19 -8.46 18.03 20.87
N GLU A 20 -8.77 18.24 22.12
CA GLU A 20 -8.41 17.30 23.17
C GLU A 20 -9.23 16.02 22.94
N ALA A 21 -8.63 14.86 23.20
CA ALA A 21 -9.30 13.58 22.92
C ALA A 21 -10.62 13.43 23.71
N GLU A 22 -10.73 14.15 24.82
CA GLU A 22 -11.92 14.21 25.68
C GLU A 22 -13.12 14.87 24.98
N ASP A 23 -12.89 15.88 24.13
CA ASP A 23 -13.95 16.58 23.39
C ASP A 23 -14.61 15.65 22.36
N VAL A 24 -13.80 14.82 21.70
CA VAL A 24 -14.28 13.86 20.69
C VAL A 24 -15.13 12.78 21.35
N ALA A 25 -14.66 12.22 22.47
CA ALA A 25 -15.42 11.23 23.23
C ALA A 25 -16.75 11.78 23.78
N ALA A 26 -16.81 13.07 24.12
CA ALA A 26 -18.06 13.71 24.53
C ALA A 26 -19.06 13.84 23.37
N VAL A 27 -18.58 14.21 22.17
CA VAL A 27 -19.40 14.30 20.96
C VAL A 27 -19.96 12.93 20.57
N ASP A 28 -19.14 11.88 20.63
CA ASP A 28 -19.57 10.52 20.28
C ASP A 28 -20.66 10.00 21.23
N ARG A 29 -20.54 10.27 22.54
CA ARG A 29 -21.58 9.90 23.53
C ARG A 29 -22.92 10.58 23.24
N ILE A 30 -22.90 11.87 22.91
CA ILE A 30 -24.12 12.62 22.56
C ILE A 30 -24.71 12.09 21.26
N ALA A 31 -23.88 11.74 20.28
CA ALA A 31 -24.33 11.14 19.03
C ALA A 31 -25.05 9.80 19.27
N ASP A 32 -24.49 8.94 20.13
CA ASP A 32 -25.09 7.67 20.52
C ASP A 32 -26.44 7.87 21.24
N GLU A 33 -26.51 8.81 22.18
CA GLU A 33 -27.75 9.15 22.92
C GLU A 33 -28.87 9.67 21.99
N LEU A 34 -28.50 10.40 20.94
CA LEU A 34 -29.43 10.92 19.93
C LEU A 34 -29.77 9.91 18.83
N GLY A 35 -29.26 8.67 18.92
CA GLY A 35 -29.53 7.61 17.96
C GLY A 35 -28.87 7.85 16.59
N PHE A 36 -27.75 8.57 16.56
CA PHE A 36 -26.99 8.76 15.34
C PHE A 36 -26.42 7.42 14.86
N VAL A 37 -26.80 6.99 13.66
CA VAL A 37 -26.25 5.78 13.03
C VAL A 37 -25.31 6.21 11.91
N SER A 38 -24.01 5.99 12.12
CA SER A 38 -23.01 6.27 11.08
C SER A 38 -23.26 5.40 9.84
N ARG A 39 -23.30 6.05 8.67
CA ARG A 39 -23.43 5.38 7.37
C ARG A 39 -22.07 5.02 6.76
N GLU A 40 -20.98 5.34 7.44
CA GLU A 40 -19.65 4.98 6.98
C GLU A 40 -19.54 3.45 7.05
N THR A 41 -19.38 2.81 5.89
CA THR A 41 -19.10 1.38 5.79
C THR A 41 -17.94 1.06 6.71
N THR A 42 -18.18 0.19 7.70
CA THR A 42 -17.18 -0.37 8.62
C THR A 42 -15.86 -0.50 7.87
N THR A 43 -14.90 0.33 8.26
CA THR A 43 -13.61 0.45 7.56
C THR A 43 -13.08 -0.95 7.35
N ILE A 44 -13.00 -1.39 6.09
CA ILE A 44 -12.38 -2.66 5.74
C ILE A 44 -10.92 -2.49 6.13
N GLN A 45 -10.57 -2.96 7.33
CA GLN A 45 -9.21 -3.00 7.84
C GLN A 45 -8.45 -3.98 6.93
N ARG A 46 -7.91 -3.46 5.83
CA ARG A 46 -7.05 -4.24 4.93
C ARG A 46 -5.84 -4.63 5.76
N LYS A 47 -5.80 -5.90 6.20
CA LYS A 47 -4.62 -6.47 6.87
C LYS A 47 -3.39 -6.07 6.08
N ALA A 48 -2.47 -5.35 6.72
CA ALA A 48 -1.22 -4.95 6.08
C ALA A 48 -0.55 -6.23 5.56
N LYS A 49 -0.22 -6.24 4.25
CA LYS A 49 0.50 -7.38 3.66
C LYS A 49 1.78 -7.58 4.46
N GLN A 50 1.99 -8.79 4.99
CA GLN A 50 3.18 -9.13 5.74
C GLN A 50 4.42 -8.81 4.89
N GLY A 51 5.32 -8.02 5.46
CA GLY A 51 6.59 -7.68 4.81
C GLY A 51 7.43 -8.94 4.54
N PRO A 52 8.47 -8.83 3.69
CA PRO A 52 9.33 -9.97 3.40
C PRO A 52 9.98 -10.52 4.68
N SER A 53 9.79 -11.81 4.92
CA SER A 53 10.59 -12.55 5.92
C SER A 53 11.99 -12.78 5.35
N GLY A 54 13.03 -12.30 6.05
CA GLY A 54 14.44 -12.48 5.72
C GLY A 54 15.11 -11.33 4.93
N PRO A 55 16.44 -11.40 4.73
CA PRO A 55 17.18 -10.42 3.95
C PRO A 55 16.64 -10.37 2.52
N ALA A 56 16.27 -9.16 2.07
CA ALA A 56 15.70 -8.92 0.76
C ALA A 56 16.51 -7.84 0.03
N GLY A 57 16.79 -8.07 -1.25
CA GLY A 57 17.37 -7.07 -2.15
C GLY A 57 16.31 -6.49 -3.08
N GLN A 58 16.47 -5.22 -3.46
CA GLN A 58 15.67 -4.60 -4.52
C GLN A 58 16.41 -4.76 -5.85
N PHE A 59 15.70 -5.18 -6.88
CA PHE A 59 16.17 -5.13 -8.26
C PHE A 59 15.10 -4.46 -9.14
N ASN A 60 15.54 -3.66 -10.11
CA ASN A 60 14.67 -3.00 -11.07
C ASN A 60 15.07 -3.48 -12.47
N LEU A 61 14.09 -3.78 -13.31
CA LEU A 61 14.30 -4.29 -14.66
C LEU A 61 13.34 -3.61 -15.63
N ARG A 62 13.78 -3.40 -16.88
CA ARG A 62 12.90 -3.17 -18.03
C ARG A 62 12.87 -4.44 -18.86
N ALA A 63 11.69 -5.04 -19.00
CA ALA A 63 11.45 -6.25 -19.79
C ALA A 63 10.48 -5.94 -20.93
N ALA A 64 10.34 -6.87 -21.89
CA ALA A 64 9.31 -6.73 -22.91
C ALA A 64 7.93 -6.75 -22.27
N VAL A 65 6.99 -5.94 -22.80
CA VAL A 65 5.63 -5.84 -22.26
C VAL A 65 4.92 -7.20 -22.29
N ALA A 66 5.19 -8.02 -23.33
CA ALA A 66 4.66 -9.36 -23.44
C ALA A 66 5.05 -10.24 -22.25
N ASP A 67 6.34 -10.28 -21.90
CA ASP A 67 6.85 -11.09 -20.79
C ASP A 67 6.29 -10.62 -19.44
N VAL A 68 6.15 -9.30 -19.25
CA VAL A 68 5.56 -8.73 -18.03
C VAL A 68 4.09 -9.15 -17.88
N ASN A 69 3.31 -9.08 -18.96
CA ASN A 69 1.91 -9.49 -18.94
C ASN A 69 1.77 -10.98 -18.62
N GLU A 70 2.55 -11.83 -19.30
CA GLU A 70 2.51 -13.28 -19.06
C GLU A 70 2.88 -13.62 -17.61
N PHE A 71 3.90 -12.96 -17.06
CA PHE A 71 4.30 -13.14 -15.67
C PHE A 71 3.22 -12.71 -14.67
N VAL A 72 2.56 -11.56 -14.91
CA VAL A 72 1.47 -11.06 -14.06
C VAL A 72 0.28 -12.01 -14.10
N ASP A 73 -0.11 -12.46 -15.29
CA ASP A 73 -1.22 -13.39 -15.48
C ASP A 73 -0.94 -14.75 -14.84
N TRP A 74 0.30 -15.25 -14.97
CA TRP A 74 0.72 -16.46 -14.27
C TRP A 74 0.61 -16.33 -12.75
N CYS A 75 1.10 -15.22 -12.18
CA CYS A 75 0.99 -14.96 -10.74
C CYS A 75 -0.48 -14.87 -10.29
N GLY A 76 -1.33 -14.24 -11.10
CA GLY A 76 -2.77 -14.13 -10.86
C GLY A 76 -3.47 -15.49 -10.83
N ARG A 77 -3.22 -16.34 -11.82
CA ARG A 77 -3.78 -17.70 -11.90
C ARG A 77 -3.36 -18.57 -10.72
N GLU A 78 -2.10 -18.47 -10.31
CA GLU A 78 -1.54 -19.26 -9.21
C GLU A 78 -1.79 -18.66 -7.81
N ARG A 79 -2.50 -17.52 -7.74
CA ARG A 79 -2.81 -16.79 -6.49
C ARG A 79 -1.57 -16.47 -5.65
N MET A 80 -0.47 -16.08 -6.30
CA MET A 80 0.79 -15.73 -5.66
C MET A 80 1.15 -14.26 -5.84
N SER A 81 1.97 -13.75 -4.91
CA SER A 81 2.64 -12.47 -5.09
C SER A 81 3.73 -12.55 -6.15
N TYR A 82 4.10 -11.41 -6.74
CA TYR A 82 5.21 -11.33 -7.70
C TYR A 82 6.56 -11.77 -7.09
N ARG A 83 6.74 -11.58 -5.78
CA ARG A 83 7.92 -12.10 -5.06
C ARG A 83 7.96 -13.62 -5.09
N GLU A 84 6.83 -14.27 -4.82
CA GLU A 84 6.71 -15.73 -4.87
C GLU A 84 6.86 -16.26 -6.30
N GLY A 85 6.27 -15.56 -7.28
CA GLY A 85 6.44 -15.87 -8.70
C GLY A 85 7.90 -15.82 -9.14
N PHE A 86 8.63 -14.75 -8.79
CA PHE A 86 10.06 -14.66 -9.05
C PHE A 86 10.85 -15.78 -8.36
N GLY A 87 10.50 -16.11 -7.11
CA GLY A 87 11.10 -17.24 -6.38
C GLY A 87 10.92 -18.58 -7.10
N ARG A 88 9.71 -18.88 -7.59
CA ARG A 88 9.40 -20.08 -8.39
C ARG A 88 10.18 -20.10 -9.71
N LEU A 89 10.26 -18.98 -10.43
CA LEU A 89 11.03 -18.87 -11.67
C LEU A 89 12.51 -19.25 -11.44
N MET A 90 13.11 -18.73 -10.37
CA MET A 90 14.49 -19.04 -10.01
C MET A 90 14.67 -20.51 -9.59
N GLU A 91 13.65 -21.12 -8.99
CA GLU A 91 13.67 -22.56 -8.68
C GLU A 91 13.63 -23.41 -9.95
N MET A 92 12.78 -23.06 -10.93
CA MET A 92 12.71 -23.71 -12.23
C MET A 92 14.05 -23.62 -12.97
N LYS A 93 14.67 -22.43 -12.98
CA LYS A 93 16.00 -22.21 -13.55
C LYS A 93 17.05 -23.13 -12.90
N ARG A 94 17.09 -23.19 -11.57
CA ARG A 94 18.00 -24.11 -10.83
C ARG A 94 17.72 -25.58 -11.12
N LYS A 95 16.47 -25.98 -11.35
CA LYS A 95 16.12 -27.35 -11.72
C LYS A 95 16.63 -27.68 -13.13
N ALA A 96 16.42 -26.78 -14.09
CA ALA A 96 16.87 -26.94 -15.46
C ALA A 96 18.39 -27.06 -15.58
N GLU A 97 19.16 -26.38 -14.72
CA GLU A 97 20.63 -26.48 -14.69
C GLU A 97 21.17 -27.80 -14.11
N ARG A 98 20.31 -28.61 -13.47
CA ARG A 98 20.68 -29.90 -12.86
C ARG A 98 20.23 -31.11 -13.67
N SER A 99 19.41 -30.91 -14.70
CA SER A 99 18.95 -31.96 -15.63
C SER A 99 19.81 -31.93 -16.89
#